data_AF-A0A1U9NI46-F1
#
_entry.id   AF-A0A1U9NI46-F1
#
_cell.length_a   1.000
_cell.length_b   1.000
_cell.length_c   1.000
_cell.angle_alpha   90.00
_cell.angle_beta   90.00
_cell.angle_gamma   90.00
#
_symmetry.space_group_name_H-M   'P 1'
#
loop_
_entity.id
_entity.type
_entity.pdbx_description
1 polymer ?
#
loop_
_entity_poly.entity_id
_entity_poly.type
_entity_poly.pdbx_seq_one_letter_code
_entity_poly.pdbx_strand_id
1 'polypeptide(L)'
;MKIKDLRRFIIAVLTLAALTCALTETGRADTWRLNPKGEWDNLVDTPEGSQMMEVANAKKLIARGKTKEAKEALLQLRQEVTELQGPDLDAFIDAELQYADGNYDKAAQLYKAFLEDYPDSWLYESALRRTYQIATAYLYGRKRPVLKVFKLSAYEEGADLMHHIADLAGDAPIAKDALTEIAVAAEKRGEYLEAYQAWAEVSATWPTGELGQKALLGMARSLHSSYQGPGYDTTSLVSARTYYVNYKLRYPEAAEENNVQQQIELIDEQLAYKQYKIGEYYVRAEKTQAANLYFQAVIDTWPDTKSAVLAQKQLSPGDDPSVEVKKDWKRKTFEGVEDLLDEWYGLHKIFPELPAPESL
;
A
#
# COMPACT_ATOMS: atom_id res chain seq x y z
N MET A 1 44.37 17.96 45.73
CA MET A 1 42.92 18.10 46.02
C MET A 1 42.41 16.73 46.47
N LYS A 2 41.83 16.60 47.66
CA LYS A 2 41.54 15.29 48.27
C LYS A 2 40.31 14.65 47.60
N ILE A 3 40.29 13.33 47.44
CA ILE A 3 39.24 12.55 46.75
C ILE A 3 37.81 12.81 47.28
N LYS A 4 37.68 13.28 48.54
CA LYS A 4 36.40 13.69 49.13
C LYS A 4 35.83 14.98 48.53
N ASP A 5 36.68 15.89 48.06
CA ASP A 5 36.26 17.16 47.46
C ASP A 5 35.75 16.95 46.03
N LEU A 6 36.32 15.97 45.31
CA LEU A 6 35.89 15.59 43.97
C LEU A 6 34.50 14.93 43.96
N ARG A 7 34.18 14.10 44.97
CA ARG A 7 32.83 13.51 45.11
C ARG A 7 31.75 14.54 45.45
N ARG A 8 32.07 15.55 46.25
CA ARG A 8 31.13 16.65 46.55
C ARG A 8 30.89 17.53 45.34
N PHE A 9 31.91 17.74 44.51
CA PHE A 9 31.78 18.49 43.25
C PHE A 9 30.93 17.74 42.21
N ILE A 10 31.10 16.42 42.06
CA ILE A 10 30.33 15.62 41.10
C ILE A 10 28.84 15.52 41.52
N ILE A 11 28.53 15.42 42.81
CA ILE A 11 27.15 15.39 43.30
C ILE A 11 26.47 16.76 43.15
N ALA A 12 27.20 17.86 43.32
CA ALA A 12 26.68 19.22 43.09
C ALA A 12 26.41 19.52 41.60
N VAL A 13 27.25 19.01 40.69
CA VAL A 13 27.05 19.17 39.24
C VAL A 13 25.89 18.30 38.72
N LEU A 14 25.70 17.10 39.26
CA LEU A 14 24.58 16.22 38.88
C LEU A 14 23.23 16.70 39.41
N THR A 15 23.19 17.36 40.58
CA THR A 15 21.95 17.98 41.09
C THR A 15 21.61 19.28 40.36
N LEU A 16 22.61 20.04 39.91
CA LEU A 16 22.37 21.23 39.07
C LEU A 16 21.91 20.87 37.64
N ALA A 17 22.38 19.76 37.07
CA ALA A 17 21.92 19.25 35.78
C ALA A 17 20.52 18.59 35.83
N ALA A 18 20.15 18.01 36.97
CA ALA A 18 18.80 17.46 37.18
C ALA A 18 17.76 18.55 37.48
N LEU A 19 18.17 19.71 38.01
CA LEU A 19 17.26 20.83 38.26
C LEU A 19 17.05 21.72 37.02
N THR A 20 17.96 21.71 36.05
CA THR A 20 17.79 22.45 34.78
C THR A 20 16.96 21.69 33.73
N CYS A 21 16.80 20.36 33.85
CA CYS A 21 15.90 19.60 32.98
C CYS A 21 14.40 19.66 33.40
N ALA A 22 14.08 20.20 34.58
CA ALA A 22 12.71 20.33 35.07
C ALA A 22 12.06 21.70 34.76
N LEU A 23 12.77 22.59 34.07
CA LEU A 23 12.26 23.81 33.47
C LEU A 23 12.52 23.79 31.96
N THR A 24 12.12 22.70 31.31
CA THR A 24 11.74 22.84 29.92
C THR A 24 10.36 23.51 29.95
N GLU A 25 10.37 24.83 29.81
CA GLU A 25 9.23 25.50 29.19
C GLU A 25 8.78 24.60 28.04
N THR A 26 7.49 24.24 28.01
CA THR A 26 6.90 23.59 26.84
C THR A 26 7.28 24.43 25.65
N GLY A 27 8.30 24.02 24.89
CA GLY A 27 8.83 24.80 23.79
C GLY A 27 7.67 25.06 22.83
N ARG A 28 7.19 26.30 22.81
CA ARG A 28 6.24 26.75 21.80
C ARG A 28 7.01 26.66 20.50
N ALA A 29 6.67 25.68 19.67
CA ALA A 29 7.25 25.57 18.35
C ALA A 29 6.70 26.74 17.52
N ASP A 30 7.46 27.82 17.47
CA ASP A 30 7.11 28.99 16.67
C ASP A 30 7.11 28.58 15.19
N THR A 31 5.93 28.56 14.59
CA THR A 31 5.76 28.26 13.18
C THR A 31 5.59 29.59 12.46
N TRP A 32 6.51 29.90 11.55
CA TRP A 32 6.51 31.18 10.82
C TRP A 32 5.93 30.97 9.42
N ARG A 33 4.99 31.83 8.99
CA ARG A 33 4.49 31.86 7.61
C ARG A 33 4.87 33.16 6.93
N LEU A 34 5.21 33.08 5.64
CA LEU A 34 5.37 34.26 4.81
C LEU A 34 3.98 34.75 4.40
N ASN A 35 3.61 35.98 4.78
CA ASN A 35 2.33 36.56 4.43
C ASN A 35 2.33 37.11 2.98
N PRO A 36 1.16 37.43 2.38
CA PRO A 36 1.08 37.97 1.03
C PRO A 36 1.81 39.32 0.81
N LYS A 37 2.26 39.98 1.89
CA LYS A 37 3.06 41.22 1.85
C LYS A 37 4.56 40.95 1.90
N GLY A 38 5.00 39.69 2.00
CA GLY A 38 6.39 39.29 2.06
C GLY A 38 7.02 39.41 3.45
N GLU A 39 6.23 39.51 4.51
CA GLU A 39 6.69 39.56 5.90
C GLU A 39 6.50 38.20 6.58
N TRP A 40 7.37 37.90 7.55
CA TRP A 40 7.30 36.66 8.33
C TRP A 40 6.43 36.89 9.56
N ASP A 41 5.25 36.26 9.58
CA ASP A 41 4.35 36.27 10.73
C ASP A 41 4.51 34.98 11.53
N ASN A 42 4.64 35.09 12.86
CA ASN A 42 4.50 33.94 13.75
C ASN A 42 3.03 33.52 13.74
N LEU A 43 2.74 32.34 13.18
CA LEU A 43 1.37 31.81 13.09
C LEU A 43 0.69 31.80 14.44
N VAL A 44 1.41 31.45 15.52
CA VAL A 44 0.80 31.30 16.85
C VAL A 44 0.35 32.64 17.45
N ASP A 45 0.82 33.77 16.91
CA ASP A 45 0.41 35.11 17.37
C ASP A 45 -0.72 35.71 16.50
N THR A 46 -1.18 34.97 15.49
CA THR A 46 -2.36 35.32 14.68
C THR A 46 -3.63 34.67 15.25
N PRO A 47 -4.80 35.31 15.10
CA PRO A 47 -6.08 34.68 15.46
C PRO A 47 -6.26 33.30 14.80
N GLU A 48 -5.89 33.16 13.53
CA GLU A 48 -6.00 31.88 12.81
C GLU A 48 -5.08 30.80 13.40
N GLY A 49 -3.86 31.15 13.81
CA GLY A 49 -2.96 30.16 14.41
C GLY A 49 -3.35 29.74 15.83
N SER A 50 -3.95 30.63 16.62
CA SER A 50 -4.57 30.23 17.90
C SER A 50 -5.69 29.22 17.67
N GLN A 51 -6.58 29.50 16.72
CA GLN A 51 -7.67 28.61 16.33
C GLN A 51 -7.15 27.27 15.78
N MET A 52 -6.09 27.31 14.97
CA MET A 52 -5.43 26.10 14.46
C MET A 52 -4.89 25.23 15.59
N MET A 53 -4.35 25.83 16.66
CA MET A 53 -3.89 25.09 17.83
C MET A 53 -5.03 24.44 18.60
N GLU A 54 -6.18 25.10 18.72
CA GLU A 54 -7.37 24.52 19.35
C GLU A 54 -7.92 23.36 18.53
N VAL A 55 -8.05 23.51 17.21
CA VAL A 55 -8.40 22.42 16.29
C VAL A 55 -7.40 21.26 16.42
N ALA A 56 -6.10 21.54 16.46
CA ALA A 56 -5.08 20.51 16.63
C ALA A 56 -5.21 19.78 17.98
N ASN A 57 -5.56 20.49 19.06
CA ASN A 57 -5.79 19.90 20.37
C ASN A 57 -7.05 19.01 20.38
N ALA A 58 -8.15 19.46 19.77
CA ALA A 58 -9.35 18.65 19.59
C ALA A 58 -9.04 17.37 18.80
N LYS A 59 -8.27 17.46 17.71
CA LYS A 59 -7.84 16.29 16.92
C LYS A 59 -7.01 15.32 17.76
N LYS A 60 -6.12 15.80 18.64
CA LYS A 60 -5.37 14.95 19.59
C LYS A 60 -6.29 14.26 20.60
N LEU A 61 -7.35 14.94 21.07
CA LEU A 61 -8.35 14.34 21.95
C LEU A 61 -9.12 13.22 21.25
N ILE A 62 -9.55 13.45 19.99
CA ILE A 62 -10.19 12.42 19.15
C ILE A 62 -9.25 11.20 18.98
N ALA A 63 -7.98 11.43 18.65
CA ALA A 63 -7.00 10.36 18.49
C ALA A 63 -6.77 9.53 19.77
N ARG A 64 -7.00 10.12 20.95
CA ARG A 64 -6.91 9.46 22.27
C ARG A 64 -8.22 8.83 22.73
N GLY A 65 -9.27 8.84 21.90
CA GLY A 65 -10.60 8.34 22.27
C GLY A 65 -11.39 9.25 23.22
N LYS A 66 -10.87 10.45 23.54
CA LYS A 66 -11.52 11.47 24.38
C LYS A 66 -12.53 12.27 23.55
N THR A 67 -13.46 11.58 22.89
CA THR A 67 -14.41 12.16 21.94
C THR A 67 -15.30 13.23 22.56
N LYS A 68 -15.77 13.05 23.80
CA LYS A 68 -16.62 14.05 24.48
C LYS A 68 -15.88 15.37 24.70
N GLU A 69 -14.69 15.29 25.30
CA GLU A 69 -13.81 16.45 25.54
C GLU A 69 -13.46 17.16 24.21
N ALA A 70 -13.19 16.38 23.15
CA ALA A 70 -12.90 16.96 21.83
C ALA A 70 -14.07 17.76 21.26
N LYS A 71 -15.29 17.23 21.38
CA LYS A 71 -16.50 17.91 20.90
C LYS A 71 -16.81 19.16 21.71
N GLU A 72 -16.68 19.09 23.03
CA GLU A 72 -16.84 20.25 23.91
C GLU A 72 -15.85 21.36 23.51
N ALA A 73 -14.58 21.00 23.30
CA ALA A 73 -13.56 21.95 22.84
C ALA A 73 -13.89 22.57 21.47
N LEU A 74 -14.35 21.77 20.50
CA LEU A 74 -14.75 22.28 19.18
C LEU A 74 -15.97 23.20 19.23
N LEU A 75 -16.96 22.86 20.06
CA LEU A 75 -18.15 23.69 20.25
C LEU A 75 -17.83 24.98 21.01
N GLN A 76 -16.89 24.93 21.95
CA GLN A 76 -16.39 26.11 22.64
C GLN A 76 -15.63 27.02 21.68
N LEU A 77 -14.72 26.47 20.86
CA LEU A 77 -14.03 27.22 19.81
C LEU A 77 -15.02 27.92 18.87
N ARG A 78 -16.10 27.24 18.46
CA ARG A 78 -17.19 27.85 17.67
C ARG A 78 -17.82 29.07 18.36
N GLN A 79 -18.08 28.96 19.67
CA GLN A 79 -18.71 30.03 20.45
C GLN A 79 -17.77 31.22 20.72
N GLU A 80 -16.49 30.95 20.93
CA GLU A 80 -15.50 31.99 21.24
C GLU A 80 -15.18 32.85 20.01
N VAL A 81 -15.30 32.29 18.81
CA VAL A 81 -14.98 33.01 17.57
C VAL A 81 -16.22 33.57 16.85
N THR A 82 -17.39 33.55 17.49
CA THR A 82 -18.67 34.00 16.91
C THR A 82 -18.71 35.48 16.49
N GLU A 83 -17.70 36.31 16.82
CA GLU A 83 -17.66 37.72 16.42
C GLU A 83 -16.80 38.06 15.18
N LEU A 84 -16.00 37.13 14.63
CA LEU A 84 -15.05 37.46 13.54
C LEU A 84 -14.77 36.35 12.50
N GLN A 85 -15.49 35.22 12.51
CA GLN A 85 -15.18 34.09 11.61
C GLN A 85 -16.04 33.97 10.35
N GLY A 86 -15.37 33.49 9.29
CA GLY A 86 -16.00 33.09 8.04
C GLY A 86 -16.71 31.73 8.15
N PRO A 87 -17.58 31.39 7.20
CA PRO A 87 -18.37 30.16 7.19
C PRO A 87 -17.55 28.86 7.05
N ASP A 88 -16.23 28.95 6.84
CA ASP A 88 -15.32 27.82 6.71
C ASP A 88 -15.05 27.10 8.04
N LEU A 89 -14.69 27.80 9.13
CA LEU A 89 -14.45 27.09 10.40
C LEU A 89 -15.70 26.34 10.87
N ASP A 90 -16.88 26.92 10.72
CA ASP A 90 -18.13 26.27 11.10
C ASP A 90 -18.37 24.97 10.33
N ALA A 91 -18.18 24.99 9.01
CA ALA A 91 -18.29 23.82 8.15
C ALA A 91 -17.24 22.74 8.53
N PHE A 92 -16.01 23.16 8.83
CA PHE A 92 -14.96 22.24 9.28
C PHE A 92 -15.30 21.60 10.64
N ILE A 93 -15.78 22.40 11.60
CA ILE A 93 -16.20 21.88 12.92
C ILE A 93 -17.35 20.89 12.75
N ASP A 94 -18.35 21.18 11.89
CA ASP A 94 -19.45 20.24 11.64
C ASP A 94 -18.93 18.90 11.11
N ALA A 95 -17.94 18.91 10.22
CA ALA A 95 -17.29 17.69 9.74
C ALA A 95 -16.52 16.95 10.85
N GLU A 96 -15.74 17.66 11.67
CA GLU A 96 -15.00 17.08 12.82
C GLU A 96 -15.94 16.48 13.87
N LEU A 97 -17.09 17.09 14.14
CA LEU A 97 -18.08 16.54 15.06
C LEU A 97 -18.62 15.20 14.56
N GLN A 98 -18.95 15.09 13.26
CA GLN A 98 -19.38 13.83 12.67
C GLN A 98 -18.26 12.78 12.66
N TYR A 99 -17.03 13.19 12.39
CA TYR A 99 -15.86 12.31 12.47
C TYR A 99 -15.67 11.76 13.89
N ALA A 100 -15.78 12.63 14.89
CA ALA A 100 -15.65 12.27 16.30
C ALA A 100 -16.78 11.33 16.75
N ASP A 101 -17.99 11.47 16.19
CA ASP A 101 -19.12 10.55 16.39
C ASP A 101 -18.93 9.18 15.74
N GLY A 102 -17.92 9.02 14.88
CA GLY A 102 -17.75 7.83 14.06
C GLY A 102 -18.74 7.74 12.89
N ASN A 103 -19.43 8.84 12.57
CA ASN A 103 -20.31 8.95 11.41
C ASN A 103 -19.47 9.26 10.15
N TYR A 104 -18.59 8.35 9.77
CA TYR A 104 -17.60 8.60 8.72
C TYR A 104 -18.21 8.91 7.35
N ASP A 105 -19.36 8.33 7.01
CA ASP A 105 -20.04 8.64 5.75
C ASP A 105 -20.42 10.13 5.68
N LYS A 106 -21.02 10.63 6.76
CA LYS A 106 -21.42 12.04 6.86
C LYS A 106 -20.20 12.94 7.01
N ALA A 107 -19.19 12.52 7.76
CA ALA A 107 -17.94 13.27 7.88
C ALA A 107 -17.25 13.41 6.51
N ALA A 108 -17.13 12.33 5.73
CA ALA A 108 -16.53 12.35 4.40
C ALA A 108 -17.30 13.28 3.45
N GLN A 109 -18.63 13.23 3.46
CA GLN A 109 -19.46 14.15 2.66
C GLN A 109 -19.21 15.62 3.03
N LEU A 110 -19.16 15.93 4.33
CA LEU A 110 -18.89 17.28 4.81
C LEU A 110 -17.47 17.74 4.48
N TYR A 111 -16.46 16.87 4.58
CA TYR A 111 -15.10 17.23 4.18
C TYR A 111 -14.97 17.42 2.67
N LYS A 112 -15.62 16.60 1.84
CA LYS A 112 -15.66 16.83 0.38
C LYS A 112 -16.28 18.18 0.05
N ALA A 113 -17.46 18.47 0.61
CA ALA A 113 -18.10 19.78 0.44
C ALA A 113 -17.19 20.92 0.93
N PHE A 114 -16.53 20.75 2.07
CA PHE A 114 -15.59 21.74 2.59
C PHE A 114 -14.42 22.03 1.63
N LEU A 115 -13.84 21.00 1.02
CA LEU A 115 -12.74 21.15 0.06
C LEU A 115 -13.19 21.87 -1.23
N GLU A 116 -14.45 21.71 -1.63
CA GLU A 116 -15.03 22.37 -2.80
C GLU A 116 -15.45 23.82 -2.49
N ASP A 117 -16.10 24.06 -1.35
CA ASP A 117 -16.67 25.35 -0.97
C ASP A 117 -15.62 26.32 -0.44
N TYR A 118 -14.54 25.82 0.17
CA TYR A 118 -13.52 26.63 0.85
C TYR A 118 -12.07 26.27 0.44
N PRO A 119 -11.71 26.37 -0.85
CA PRO A 119 -10.38 25.97 -1.34
C PRO A 119 -9.23 26.82 -0.76
N ASP A 120 -9.50 28.09 -0.40
CA ASP A 120 -8.51 29.01 0.17
C ASP A 120 -8.44 28.95 1.71
N SER A 121 -9.22 28.06 2.35
CA SER A 121 -9.24 27.97 3.81
C SER A 121 -7.91 27.45 4.35
N TRP A 122 -7.46 28.03 5.46
CA TRP A 122 -6.30 27.53 6.21
C TRP A 122 -6.52 26.11 6.79
N LEU A 123 -7.77 25.63 6.79
CA LEU A 123 -8.16 24.28 7.19
C LEU A 123 -8.19 23.28 6.03
N TYR A 124 -8.02 23.72 4.78
CA TYR A 124 -8.08 22.89 3.58
C TYR A 124 -7.22 21.63 3.71
N GLU A 125 -5.95 21.82 4.06
CA GLU A 125 -4.99 20.74 4.32
C GLU A 125 -5.43 19.77 5.43
N SER A 126 -6.12 20.27 6.46
CA SER A 126 -6.66 19.43 7.52
C SER A 126 -7.86 18.62 7.04
N ALA A 127 -8.75 19.20 6.24
CA ALA A 127 -9.90 18.51 5.65
C ALA A 127 -9.45 17.44 4.65
N LEU A 128 -8.44 17.74 3.83
CA LEU A 128 -7.86 16.80 2.87
C LEU A 128 -7.27 15.58 3.59
N ARG A 129 -6.49 15.81 4.66
CA ARG A 129 -5.95 14.73 5.51
C ARG A 129 -7.04 13.92 6.22
N ARG A 130 -8.15 14.54 6.62
CA ARG A 130 -9.29 13.81 7.22
C ARG A 130 -9.99 12.94 6.19
N THR A 131 -10.21 13.45 4.99
CA THR A 131 -10.74 12.69 3.86
C THR A 131 -9.87 11.46 3.59
N TYR A 132 -8.54 11.65 3.54
CA TYR A 132 -7.58 10.55 3.38
C TYR A 132 -7.71 9.52 4.50
N GLN A 133 -7.76 9.94 5.77
CA GLN A 133 -7.91 9.03 6.91
C GLN A 133 -9.20 8.19 6.84
N ILE A 134 -10.32 8.80 6.44
CA ILE A 134 -11.59 8.09 6.26
C ILE A 134 -11.47 7.09 5.12
N ALA A 135 -10.94 7.53 3.97
CA ALA A 135 -10.73 6.72 2.78
C ALA A 135 -9.85 5.50 3.09
N THR A 136 -8.72 5.69 3.76
CA THR A 136 -7.85 4.60 4.22
C THR A 136 -8.61 3.62 5.10
N ALA A 137 -9.38 4.11 6.07
CA ALA A 137 -10.15 3.21 6.94
C ALA A 137 -11.15 2.35 6.15
N TYR A 138 -11.80 2.92 5.14
CA TYR A 138 -12.71 2.23 4.23
C TYR A 138 -12.00 1.18 3.35
N LEU A 139 -10.88 1.54 2.74
CA LEU A 139 -10.05 0.61 1.96
C LEU A 139 -9.60 -0.61 2.78
N TYR A 140 -9.34 -0.42 4.07
CA TYR A 140 -8.89 -1.46 5.00
C TYR A 140 -10.01 -2.14 5.80
N GLY A 141 -11.24 -2.11 5.29
CA GLY A 141 -12.32 -2.98 5.76
C GLY A 141 -13.23 -2.38 6.84
N ARG A 142 -13.13 -1.08 7.12
CA ARG A 142 -14.16 -0.40 7.91
C ARG A 142 -15.49 -0.48 7.17
N LYS A 143 -16.49 -1.08 7.82
CA LYS A 143 -17.83 -1.25 7.26
C LYS A 143 -18.72 -0.05 7.58
N ARG A 144 -19.57 0.31 6.63
CA ARG A 144 -20.62 1.33 6.82
C ARG A 144 -21.93 0.70 7.31
N PRO A 145 -22.63 1.30 8.29
CA PRO A 145 -23.93 0.84 8.72
C PRO A 145 -25.01 1.25 7.71
N VAL A 146 -25.74 0.26 7.17
CA VAL A 146 -26.87 0.45 6.25
C VAL A 146 -28.14 -0.08 6.90
N LEU A 147 -29.22 0.72 6.89
CA LEU A 147 -30.50 0.39 7.52
C LEU A 147 -30.39 -0.03 9.00
N LYS A 148 -29.40 0.49 9.74
CA LYS A 148 -29.09 0.18 11.15
C LYS A 148 -28.78 -1.29 11.49
N VAL A 149 -28.91 -2.23 10.53
CA VAL A 149 -28.72 -3.67 10.77
C VAL A 149 -27.70 -4.31 9.83
N PHE A 150 -27.47 -3.76 8.63
CA PHE A 150 -26.50 -4.29 7.67
C PHE A 150 -25.18 -3.53 7.76
N LYS A 151 -24.07 -4.23 7.57
CA LYS A 151 -22.72 -3.64 7.49
C LYS A 151 -22.10 -4.02 6.16
N LEU A 152 -22.07 -3.07 5.23
CA LEU A 152 -21.49 -3.28 3.90
C LEU A 152 -20.01 -2.88 3.89
N SER A 153 -19.24 -3.50 3.00
CA SER A 153 -17.91 -2.98 2.64
C SER A 153 -18.06 -1.53 2.16
N ALA A 154 -17.08 -0.70 2.49
CA ALA A 154 -17.00 0.69 2.04
C ALA A 154 -15.81 0.92 1.09
N TYR A 155 -15.23 -0.16 0.53
CA TYR A 155 -14.01 -0.07 -0.27
C TYR A 155 -14.18 0.89 -1.47
N GLU A 156 -15.26 0.74 -2.23
CA GLU A 156 -15.54 1.60 -3.39
C GLU A 156 -15.62 3.07 -2.98
N GLU A 157 -16.32 3.38 -1.87
CA GLU A 157 -16.35 4.73 -1.34
C GLU A 157 -14.97 5.21 -0.87
N GLY A 158 -14.14 4.33 -0.33
CA GLY A 158 -12.75 4.63 0.00
C GLY A 158 -11.92 4.98 -1.23
N ALA A 159 -12.04 4.21 -2.30
CA ALA A 159 -11.35 4.47 -3.57
C ALA A 159 -11.83 5.78 -4.20
N ASP A 160 -13.14 6.06 -4.21
CA ASP A 160 -13.71 7.32 -4.70
C ASP A 160 -13.19 8.55 -3.94
N LEU A 161 -13.01 8.42 -2.62
CA LEU A 161 -12.41 9.48 -1.81
C LEU A 161 -10.92 9.66 -2.13
N MET A 162 -10.17 8.57 -2.38
CA MET A 162 -8.76 8.65 -2.78
C MET A 162 -8.58 9.29 -4.16
N HIS A 163 -9.40 8.93 -5.16
CA HIS A 163 -9.38 9.59 -6.47
C HIS A 163 -9.71 11.07 -6.34
N HIS A 164 -10.73 11.43 -5.56
CA HIS A 164 -11.06 12.84 -5.33
C HIS A 164 -9.90 13.63 -4.68
N ILE A 165 -9.18 13.03 -3.73
CA ILE A 165 -7.97 13.64 -3.15
C ILE A 165 -6.90 13.83 -4.23
N ALA A 166 -6.69 12.83 -5.09
CA ALA A 166 -5.72 12.91 -6.17
C ALA A 166 -6.07 14.00 -7.19
N ASP A 167 -7.34 14.11 -7.58
CA ASP A 167 -7.84 15.15 -8.49
C ASP A 167 -7.61 16.57 -7.93
N LEU A 168 -7.82 16.76 -6.62
CA LEU A 168 -7.63 18.05 -5.96
C LEU A 168 -6.15 18.41 -5.76
N ALA A 169 -5.32 17.43 -5.40
CA ALA A 169 -3.95 17.68 -4.96
C ALA A 169 -2.88 17.47 -6.04
N GLY A 170 -3.25 16.93 -7.21
CA GLY A 170 -2.39 16.78 -8.38
C GLY A 170 -1.10 16.01 -8.06
N ASP A 171 0.05 16.67 -8.19
CA ASP A 171 1.37 16.06 -7.96
C ASP A 171 1.84 16.04 -6.49
N ALA A 172 1.02 16.56 -5.57
CA ALA A 172 1.37 16.59 -4.15
C ALA A 172 1.57 15.17 -3.59
N PRO A 173 2.39 15.00 -2.53
CA PRO A 173 2.62 13.69 -1.91
C PRO A 173 1.33 12.95 -1.52
N ILE A 174 0.33 13.66 -1.01
CA ILE A 174 -0.94 13.06 -0.59
C ILE A 174 -1.75 12.44 -1.75
N ALA A 175 -1.64 13.00 -2.97
CA ALA A 175 -2.28 12.43 -4.16
C ALA A 175 -1.58 11.13 -4.60
N LYS A 176 -0.24 11.14 -4.59
CA LYS A 176 0.59 9.96 -4.87
C LYS A 176 0.30 8.84 -3.88
N ASP A 177 0.24 9.17 -2.59
CA ASP A 177 -0.12 8.24 -1.54
C ASP A 177 -1.54 7.70 -1.73
N ALA A 178 -2.50 8.55 -2.08
CA ALA A 178 -3.90 8.15 -2.29
C ALA A 178 -4.06 7.08 -3.37
N LEU A 179 -3.54 7.31 -4.58
CA LEU A 179 -3.64 6.33 -5.67
C LEU A 179 -2.81 5.06 -5.38
N THR A 180 -1.67 5.20 -4.72
CA THR A 180 -0.85 4.06 -4.30
C THR A 180 -1.58 3.18 -3.27
N GLU A 181 -2.30 3.78 -2.32
CA GLU A 181 -3.07 3.04 -1.31
C GLU A 181 -4.23 2.25 -1.92
N ILE A 182 -4.88 2.74 -2.98
CA ILE A 182 -5.91 1.97 -3.70
C ILE A 182 -5.30 0.66 -4.20
N ALA A 183 -4.16 0.73 -4.88
CA ALA A 183 -3.48 -0.44 -5.43
C ALA A 183 -3.03 -1.41 -4.33
N VAL A 184 -2.40 -0.91 -3.26
CA VAL A 184 -1.95 -1.74 -2.13
C VAL A 184 -3.13 -2.39 -1.39
N ALA A 185 -4.25 -1.67 -1.22
CA ALA A 185 -5.44 -2.21 -0.59
C ALA A 185 -6.09 -3.31 -1.44
N ALA A 186 -6.11 -3.16 -2.77
CA ALA A 186 -6.57 -4.20 -3.69
C ALA A 186 -5.68 -5.44 -3.64
N GLU A 187 -4.34 -5.29 -3.60
CA GLU A 187 -3.42 -6.43 -3.42
C GLU A 187 -3.72 -7.20 -2.12
N LYS A 188 -3.93 -6.48 -1.01
CA LYS A 188 -4.22 -7.09 0.29
C LYS A 188 -5.57 -7.80 0.35
N ARG A 189 -6.54 -7.38 -0.48
CA ARG A 189 -7.82 -8.08 -0.66
C ARG A 189 -7.71 -9.34 -1.51
N GLY A 190 -6.58 -9.57 -2.18
CA GLY A 190 -6.41 -10.63 -3.17
C GLY A 190 -7.07 -10.33 -4.52
N GLU A 191 -7.48 -9.09 -4.74
CA GLU A 191 -8.19 -8.64 -5.94
C GLU A 191 -7.17 -8.15 -6.97
N TYR A 192 -6.36 -9.07 -7.45
CA TYR A 192 -5.12 -8.72 -8.15
C TYR A 192 -5.35 -8.03 -9.51
N LEU A 193 -6.48 -8.25 -10.18
CA LEU A 193 -6.80 -7.52 -11.41
C LEU A 193 -7.16 -6.06 -11.13
N GLU A 194 -7.89 -5.80 -10.03
CA GLU A 194 -8.18 -4.45 -9.53
C GLU A 194 -6.88 -3.75 -9.11
N ALA A 195 -5.98 -4.47 -8.41
CA ALA A 195 -4.66 -3.97 -8.05
C ALA A 195 -3.80 -3.60 -9.28
N TYR A 196 -3.81 -4.44 -10.33
CA TYR A 196 -3.14 -4.13 -11.59
C TYR A 196 -3.66 -2.84 -12.21
N GLN A 197 -4.98 -2.63 -12.25
CA GLN A 197 -5.58 -1.42 -12.80
C GLN A 197 -5.15 -0.17 -12.03
N ALA A 198 -5.20 -0.23 -10.69
CA ALA A 198 -4.75 0.88 -9.85
C ALA A 198 -3.24 1.15 -9.99
N TRP A 199 -2.40 0.12 -10.07
CA TRP A 199 -0.97 0.32 -10.34
C TRP A 199 -0.71 0.87 -11.75
N ALA A 200 -1.49 0.45 -12.75
CA ALA A 200 -1.39 0.96 -14.10
C ALA A 200 -1.75 2.46 -14.17
N GLU A 201 -2.74 2.89 -13.38
CA GLU A 201 -3.07 4.31 -13.22
C GLU A 201 -1.91 5.08 -12.58
N VAL A 202 -1.34 4.59 -11.47
CA VAL A 202 -0.15 5.20 -10.85
C VAL A 202 1.00 5.31 -11.85
N SER A 203 1.24 4.26 -12.64
CA SER A 203 2.27 4.26 -13.68
C SER A 203 1.96 5.20 -14.85
N ALA A 204 0.69 5.43 -15.18
CA ALA A 204 0.30 6.36 -16.24
C ALA A 204 0.47 7.82 -15.79
N THR A 205 0.13 8.12 -14.54
CA THR A 205 0.27 9.45 -13.93
C THR A 205 1.72 9.78 -13.61
N TRP A 206 2.47 8.83 -13.02
CA TRP A 206 3.88 9.00 -12.65
C TRP A 206 4.75 7.87 -13.23
N PRO A 207 5.12 7.94 -14.52
CA PRO A 207 5.82 6.85 -15.22
C PRO A 207 7.30 6.70 -14.84
N THR A 208 7.88 7.66 -14.14
CA THR A 208 9.31 7.70 -13.82
C THR A 208 9.56 7.95 -12.32
N GLY A 209 10.81 7.84 -11.90
CA GLY A 209 11.20 7.95 -10.50
C GLY A 209 10.79 6.73 -9.66
N GLU A 210 10.88 6.88 -8.34
CA GLU A 210 10.60 5.82 -7.36
C GLU A 210 9.16 5.30 -7.49
N LEU A 211 8.19 6.19 -7.70
CA LEU A 211 6.79 5.80 -7.80
C LEU A 211 6.51 5.02 -9.10
N GLY A 212 7.04 5.46 -10.24
CA GLY A 212 6.92 4.74 -11.50
C GLY A 212 7.60 3.36 -11.45
N GLN A 213 8.75 3.28 -10.77
CA GLN A 213 9.42 2.01 -10.50
C GLN A 213 8.54 1.09 -9.65
N LYS A 214 7.99 1.59 -8.52
CA LYS A 214 7.09 0.84 -7.64
C LYS A 214 5.84 0.36 -8.38
N ALA A 215 5.24 1.22 -9.21
CA ALA A 215 4.05 0.91 -9.99
C ALA A 215 4.32 -0.17 -11.04
N LEU A 216 5.42 -0.09 -11.78
CA LEU A 216 5.80 -1.11 -12.76
C LEU A 216 5.98 -2.49 -12.11
N LEU A 217 6.61 -2.54 -10.93
CA LEU A 217 6.75 -3.79 -10.18
C LEU A 217 5.40 -4.29 -9.65
N GLY A 218 4.56 -3.39 -9.14
CA GLY A 218 3.20 -3.69 -8.68
C GLY A 218 2.32 -4.28 -9.78
N MET A 219 2.39 -3.73 -11.00
CA MET A 219 1.70 -4.27 -12.18
C MET A 219 2.13 -5.71 -12.49
N ALA A 220 3.44 -5.97 -12.49
CA ALA A 220 3.99 -7.30 -12.74
C ALA A 220 3.53 -8.33 -11.68
N ARG A 221 3.65 -7.96 -10.40
CA ARG A 221 3.25 -8.78 -9.26
C ARG A 221 1.75 -9.08 -9.28
N SER A 222 0.92 -8.07 -9.51
CA SER A 222 -0.53 -8.20 -9.55
C SER A 222 -0.98 -9.17 -10.66
N LEU A 223 -0.48 -9.02 -11.88
CA LEU A 223 -0.84 -9.93 -12.97
C LEU A 223 -0.31 -11.36 -12.79
N HIS A 224 0.86 -11.51 -12.15
CA HIS A 224 1.38 -12.84 -11.82
C HIS A 224 0.48 -13.52 -10.78
N SER A 225 0.12 -12.81 -9.72
CA SER A 225 -0.77 -13.30 -8.66
C SER A 225 -2.20 -13.57 -9.14
N SER A 226 -2.65 -12.93 -10.22
CA SER A 226 -3.98 -13.20 -10.80
C SER A 226 -4.05 -14.51 -11.59
N TYR A 227 -2.92 -15.18 -11.84
CA TYR A 227 -2.91 -16.43 -12.59
C TYR A 227 -3.45 -17.60 -11.76
N GLN A 228 -4.47 -18.28 -12.29
CA GLN A 228 -5.20 -19.34 -11.59
C GLN A 228 -4.65 -20.76 -11.84
N GLY A 229 -3.53 -20.88 -12.55
CA GLY A 229 -2.87 -22.16 -12.84
C GLY A 229 -3.12 -22.69 -14.26
N PRO A 230 -2.56 -23.88 -14.58
CA PRO A 230 -2.39 -24.38 -15.95
C PRO A 230 -3.69 -24.63 -16.72
N GLY A 231 -4.81 -24.84 -16.02
CA GLY A 231 -6.13 -25.00 -16.64
C GLY A 231 -6.75 -23.70 -17.16
N TYR A 232 -6.19 -22.54 -16.80
CA TYR A 232 -6.75 -21.21 -17.10
C TYR A 232 -5.94 -20.48 -18.17
N ASP A 233 -6.49 -19.37 -18.66
CA ASP A 233 -5.82 -18.52 -19.63
C ASP A 233 -4.49 -17.94 -19.09
N THR A 234 -3.51 -17.78 -19.97
CA THR A 234 -2.14 -17.35 -19.63
C THR A 234 -1.86 -15.89 -19.97
N THR A 235 -2.85 -15.10 -20.40
CA THR A 235 -2.63 -13.71 -20.82
C THR A 235 -2.06 -12.86 -19.70
N SER A 236 -2.55 -13.01 -18.46
CA SER A 236 -2.00 -12.29 -17.30
C SER A 236 -0.55 -12.69 -17.04
N LEU A 237 -0.25 -13.98 -17.14
CA LEU A 237 1.08 -14.54 -16.89
C LEU A 237 2.12 -14.06 -17.92
N VAL A 238 1.77 -14.06 -19.21
CA VAL A 238 2.62 -13.51 -20.28
C VAL A 238 2.85 -12.01 -20.07
N SER A 239 1.81 -11.27 -19.70
CA SER A 239 1.91 -9.84 -19.44
C SER A 239 2.79 -9.54 -18.22
N ALA A 240 2.64 -10.30 -17.13
CA ALA A 240 3.48 -10.21 -15.94
C ALA A 240 4.96 -10.42 -16.29
N ARG A 241 5.27 -11.43 -17.11
CA ARG A 241 6.63 -11.67 -17.60
C ARG A 241 7.18 -10.45 -18.34
N THR A 242 6.40 -9.87 -19.25
CA THR A 242 6.81 -8.68 -19.99
C THR A 242 7.14 -7.51 -19.04
N TYR A 243 6.31 -7.28 -18.01
CA TYR A 243 6.58 -6.22 -17.04
C TYR A 243 7.81 -6.51 -16.18
N TYR A 244 8.03 -7.75 -15.73
CA TYR A 244 9.24 -8.12 -14.99
C TYR A 244 10.51 -7.97 -15.82
N VAL A 245 10.49 -8.39 -17.09
CA VAL A 245 11.62 -8.21 -18.02
C VAL A 245 11.90 -6.72 -18.23
N ASN A 246 10.85 -5.92 -18.42
CA ASN A 246 10.97 -4.47 -18.55
C ASN A 246 11.55 -3.83 -17.28
N TYR A 247 11.07 -4.24 -16.11
CA TYR A 247 11.56 -3.77 -14.81
C TYR A 247 13.05 -4.11 -14.64
N LYS A 248 13.45 -5.35 -14.90
CA LYS A 248 14.85 -5.79 -14.85
C LYS A 248 15.75 -4.99 -15.78
N LEU A 249 15.27 -4.68 -17.00
CA LEU A 249 16.02 -3.88 -17.96
C LEU A 249 16.22 -2.43 -17.49
N ARG A 250 15.20 -1.84 -16.85
CA ARG A 250 15.22 -0.43 -16.42
C ARG A 250 15.89 -0.23 -15.06
N TYR A 251 15.78 -1.20 -14.15
CA TYR A 251 16.17 -1.09 -12.74
C TYR A 251 16.94 -2.35 -12.28
N PRO A 252 18.14 -2.64 -12.82
CA PRO A 252 18.83 -3.91 -12.58
C PRO A 252 19.15 -4.18 -11.11
N GLU A 253 19.64 -3.18 -10.35
CA GLU A 253 19.94 -3.33 -8.92
C GLU A 253 18.69 -3.65 -8.10
N ALA A 254 17.63 -2.86 -8.26
CA ALA A 254 16.36 -3.12 -7.59
C ALA A 254 15.70 -4.43 -8.05
N ALA A 255 15.97 -4.90 -9.27
CA ALA A 255 15.50 -6.18 -9.76
C ALA A 255 16.19 -7.36 -9.07
N GLU A 256 17.46 -7.22 -8.70
CA GLU A 256 18.18 -8.19 -7.87
C GLU A 256 17.58 -8.22 -6.46
N GLU A 257 17.37 -7.06 -5.83
CA GLU A 257 16.76 -6.95 -4.49
C GLU A 257 15.36 -7.58 -4.43
N ASN A 258 14.57 -7.41 -5.49
CA ASN A 258 13.20 -7.92 -5.57
C ASN A 258 13.12 -9.34 -6.17
N ASN A 259 14.25 -10.03 -6.38
CA ASN A 259 14.29 -11.38 -6.96
C ASN A 259 13.52 -11.52 -8.28
N VAL A 260 13.58 -10.49 -9.13
CA VAL A 260 12.80 -10.42 -10.37
C VAL A 260 13.21 -11.50 -11.37
N GLN A 261 14.48 -11.88 -11.39
CA GLN A 261 14.95 -12.97 -12.25
C GLN A 261 14.27 -14.30 -11.91
N GLN A 262 14.13 -14.60 -10.62
CA GLN A 262 13.47 -15.81 -10.14
C GLN A 262 11.97 -15.78 -10.46
N GLN A 263 11.33 -14.60 -10.45
CA GLN A 263 9.94 -14.48 -10.90
C GLN A 263 9.80 -14.77 -12.39
N ILE A 264 10.72 -14.27 -13.23
CA ILE A 264 10.71 -14.57 -14.68
C ILE A 264 10.88 -16.08 -14.92
N GLU A 265 11.83 -16.72 -14.25
CA GLU A 265 12.06 -18.16 -14.35
C GLU A 265 10.85 -18.98 -13.89
N LEU A 266 10.20 -18.57 -12.80
CA LEU A 266 8.95 -19.18 -12.34
C LEU A 266 7.85 -19.06 -13.38
N ILE A 267 7.68 -17.89 -13.99
CA ILE A 267 6.69 -17.67 -15.05
C ILE A 267 7.00 -18.56 -16.27
N ASP A 268 8.28 -18.67 -16.65
CA ASP A 268 8.70 -19.54 -17.76
C ASP A 268 8.36 -21.01 -17.47
N GLU A 269 8.60 -21.49 -16.24
CA GLU A 269 8.18 -22.83 -15.81
C GLU A 269 6.64 -22.98 -15.88
N GLN A 270 5.87 -22.00 -15.40
CA GLN A 270 4.41 -22.05 -15.41
C GLN A 270 3.82 -22.09 -16.84
N LEU A 271 4.41 -21.32 -17.76
CA LEU A 271 4.04 -21.34 -19.18
C LEU A 271 4.40 -22.67 -19.85
N ALA A 272 5.62 -23.15 -19.61
CA ALA A 272 6.10 -24.44 -20.12
C ALA A 272 5.26 -25.61 -19.60
N TYR A 273 4.92 -25.59 -18.32
CA TYR A 273 4.11 -26.63 -17.68
C TYR A 273 2.71 -26.72 -18.28
N LYS A 274 2.05 -25.58 -18.53
CA LYS A 274 0.76 -25.58 -19.22
C LYS A 274 0.84 -26.24 -20.59
N GLN A 275 1.85 -25.91 -21.40
CA GLN A 275 2.02 -26.52 -22.73
C GLN A 275 2.34 -28.02 -22.63
N TYR A 276 3.16 -28.42 -21.65
CA TYR A 276 3.42 -29.81 -21.35
C TYR A 276 2.12 -30.58 -20.99
N LYS A 277 1.24 -30.03 -20.14
CA LYS A 277 -0.05 -30.65 -19.79
C LYS A 277 -0.98 -30.81 -20.99
N ILE A 278 -0.93 -29.91 -21.97
CA ILE A 278 -1.66 -30.08 -23.23
C ILE A 278 -1.10 -31.27 -24.02
N GLY A 279 0.23 -31.42 -24.07
CA GLY A 279 0.88 -32.61 -24.64
C GLY A 279 0.40 -33.90 -23.97
N GLU A 280 0.39 -33.96 -22.63
CA GLU A 280 -0.10 -35.12 -21.87
C GLU A 280 -1.57 -35.43 -22.16
N TYR A 281 -2.41 -34.41 -22.32
CA TYR A 281 -3.80 -34.60 -22.72
C TYR A 281 -3.90 -35.33 -24.08
N TYR A 282 -3.08 -34.93 -25.07
CA TYR A 282 -3.06 -35.59 -26.37
C TYR A 282 -2.48 -37.01 -26.33
N VAL A 283 -1.55 -37.30 -25.42
CA VAL A 283 -1.10 -38.68 -25.16
C VAL A 283 -2.27 -39.54 -24.68
N ARG A 284 -3.04 -39.07 -23.69
CA ARG A 284 -4.23 -39.78 -23.18
C ARG A 284 -5.32 -39.95 -24.24
N ALA A 285 -5.39 -39.04 -25.20
CA ALA A 285 -6.32 -39.10 -26.33
C ALA A 285 -5.79 -39.94 -27.51
N GLU A 286 -4.67 -40.66 -27.34
CA GLU A 286 -4.02 -41.50 -28.37
C GLU A 286 -3.61 -40.72 -29.64
N LYS A 287 -3.37 -39.41 -29.50
CA LYS A 287 -2.96 -38.51 -30.60
C LYS A 287 -1.47 -38.18 -30.50
N THR A 288 -0.62 -39.17 -30.71
CA THR A 288 0.85 -39.07 -30.53
C THR A 288 1.49 -37.95 -31.33
N GLN A 289 1.10 -37.76 -32.60
CA GLN A 289 1.67 -36.69 -33.42
C GLN A 289 1.39 -35.30 -32.83
N ALA A 290 0.17 -35.08 -32.34
CA ALA A 290 -0.20 -33.82 -31.70
C ALA A 290 0.55 -33.64 -30.38
N ALA A 291 0.64 -34.68 -29.55
CA ALA A 291 1.39 -34.64 -28.29
C ALA A 291 2.87 -34.24 -28.52
N ASN A 292 3.51 -34.84 -29.52
CA ASN A 292 4.91 -34.55 -29.84
C ASN A 292 5.14 -33.09 -30.25
N LEU A 293 4.19 -32.46 -30.94
CA LEU A 293 4.28 -31.03 -31.28
C LEU A 293 4.31 -30.15 -30.03
N TYR A 294 3.48 -30.44 -29.02
CA TYR A 294 3.49 -29.69 -27.77
C TYR A 294 4.76 -29.92 -26.96
N PHE A 295 5.23 -31.17 -26.86
CA PHE A 295 6.49 -31.45 -26.17
C PHE A 295 7.69 -30.79 -26.85
N GLN A 296 7.76 -30.84 -28.18
CA GLN A 296 8.83 -30.15 -28.92
C GLN A 296 8.75 -28.63 -28.72
N ALA A 297 7.56 -28.04 -28.77
CA ALA A 297 7.38 -26.60 -28.52
C ALA A 297 7.86 -26.18 -27.12
N VAL A 298 7.65 -27.03 -26.10
CA VAL A 298 8.16 -26.76 -24.75
C VAL A 298 9.69 -26.75 -24.72
N ILE A 299 10.33 -27.75 -25.35
CA ILE A 299 11.79 -27.87 -25.41
C ILE A 299 12.40 -26.68 -26.17
N ASP A 300 11.80 -26.30 -27.29
CA ASP A 300 12.30 -25.23 -28.15
C ASP A 300 12.13 -23.84 -27.50
N THR A 301 11.04 -23.62 -26.77
CA THR A 301 10.69 -22.31 -26.22
C THR A 301 11.24 -22.09 -24.81
N TRP A 302 11.26 -23.13 -23.97
CA TRP A 302 11.67 -23.06 -22.57
C TRP A 302 12.66 -24.17 -22.18
N PRO A 303 13.83 -24.26 -22.85
CA PRO A 303 14.78 -25.37 -22.69
C PRO A 303 15.31 -25.53 -21.25
N ASP A 304 15.36 -24.44 -20.49
CA ASP A 304 15.90 -24.43 -19.13
C ASP A 304 14.86 -24.81 -18.04
N THR A 305 13.63 -25.16 -18.44
CA THR A 305 12.55 -25.54 -17.50
C THR A 305 12.54 -27.04 -17.18
N LYS A 306 12.01 -27.39 -16.03
CA LYS A 306 11.73 -28.80 -15.66
C LYS A 306 10.73 -29.41 -16.62
N SER A 307 9.75 -28.61 -17.06
CA SER A 307 8.77 -29.01 -18.08
C SER A 307 9.43 -29.42 -19.41
N ALA A 308 10.53 -28.79 -19.83
CA ALA A 308 11.30 -29.23 -21.00
C ALA A 308 11.99 -30.59 -20.78
N VAL A 309 12.53 -30.85 -19.59
CA VAL A 309 13.09 -32.16 -19.24
C VAL A 309 12.01 -33.25 -19.29
N LEU A 310 10.82 -32.97 -18.76
CA LEU A 310 9.68 -33.88 -18.82
C LEU A 310 9.24 -34.13 -20.26
N ALA A 311 9.13 -33.07 -21.08
CA ALA A 311 8.79 -33.16 -22.50
C ALA A 311 9.81 -34.01 -23.27
N GLN A 312 11.11 -33.84 -23.00
CA GLN A 312 12.17 -34.62 -23.65
C GLN A 312 12.05 -36.12 -23.35
N LYS A 313 11.71 -36.48 -22.10
CA LYS A 313 11.46 -37.86 -21.68
C LYS A 313 10.26 -38.48 -22.40
N GLN A 314 9.23 -37.70 -22.70
CA GLN A 314 8.07 -38.18 -23.46
C GLN A 314 8.40 -38.45 -24.94
N LEU A 315 9.30 -37.65 -25.53
CA LEU A 315 9.74 -37.83 -26.92
C LEU A 315 10.73 -39.00 -27.09
N SER A 316 11.60 -39.23 -26.10
CA SER A 316 12.63 -40.28 -26.13
C SER A 316 12.63 -41.09 -24.83
N PRO A 317 11.69 -42.02 -24.62
CA PRO A 317 11.58 -42.78 -23.36
C PRO A 317 12.79 -43.65 -23.00
N GLY A 318 13.68 -43.92 -23.96
CA GLY A 318 14.87 -44.77 -23.81
C GLY A 318 16.20 -44.05 -23.65
N ASP A 319 16.22 -42.72 -23.81
CA ASP A 319 17.43 -41.90 -23.66
C ASP A 319 17.35 -41.15 -22.31
N ASP A 320 18.30 -41.38 -21.40
CA ASP A 320 18.39 -40.65 -20.12
C ASP A 320 18.78 -39.19 -20.41
N PRO A 321 17.86 -38.20 -20.23
CA PRO A 321 18.13 -36.81 -20.57
C PRO A 321 18.97 -36.17 -19.47
N SER A 322 20.24 -36.56 -19.41
CA SER A 322 21.29 -35.84 -18.69
C SER A 322 21.70 -34.58 -19.46
N VAL A 323 20.72 -33.73 -19.79
CA VAL A 323 21.00 -32.36 -20.21
C VAL A 323 21.47 -31.62 -18.95
N GLU A 324 22.68 -31.08 -19.00
CA GLU A 324 23.32 -30.36 -17.90
C GLU A 324 22.48 -29.15 -17.47
N VAL A 325 21.55 -29.36 -16.53
CA VAL A 325 20.98 -28.28 -15.73
C VAL A 325 22.16 -27.63 -15.00
N LYS A 326 22.38 -26.32 -15.21
CA LYS A 326 23.44 -25.56 -14.51
C LYS A 326 23.40 -25.91 -13.01
N LYS A 327 24.55 -26.40 -12.54
CA LYS A 327 24.72 -27.27 -11.36
C LYS A 327 24.36 -26.69 -9.98
N ASP A 328 23.85 -25.45 -9.89
CA ASP A 328 23.70 -24.77 -8.60
C ASP A 328 22.45 -25.16 -7.80
N TRP A 329 21.49 -25.86 -8.41
CA TRP A 329 20.22 -26.20 -7.73
C TRP A 329 20.04 -27.70 -7.53
N LYS A 330 20.98 -28.31 -6.77
CA LYS A 330 20.89 -29.74 -6.43
C LYS A 330 19.95 -30.02 -5.24
N ARG A 331 19.09 -31.01 -5.50
CA ARG A 331 18.54 -32.04 -4.61
C ARG A 331 17.35 -31.67 -3.72
N LYS A 332 16.15 -31.92 -4.24
CA LYS A 332 15.14 -32.78 -3.60
C LYS A 332 14.22 -33.39 -4.67
N THR A 333 13.73 -34.58 -4.38
CA THR A 333 13.49 -35.73 -5.26
C THR A 333 12.09 -35.81 -5.90
N PHE A 334 11.94 -36.78 -6.82
CA PHE A 334 11.13 -36.80 -8.04
C PHE A 334 9.75 -37.49 -7.94
N GLU A 335 9.16 -37.67 -6.76
CA GLU A 335 7.81 -38.26 -6.62
C GLU A 335 6.82 -37.36 -5.90
N GLY A 336 7.30 -36.33 -5.21
CA GLY A 336 6.44 -35.28 -4.68
C GLY A 336 6.22 -34.15 -5.69
N VAL A 337 6.60 -34.26 -6.96
CA VAL A 337 6.65 -33.08 -7.85
C VAL A 337 5.25 -32.63 -8.32
N GLU A 338 4.29 -33.53 -8.52
CA GLU A 338 2.91 -33.09 -8.80
C GLU A 338 2.27 -32.49 -7.53
N ASP A 339 2.35 -33.18 -6.39
CA ASP A 339 1.83 -32.67 -5.11
C ASP A 339 2.56 -31.39 -4.63
N LEU A 340 3.87 -31.27 -4.86
CA LEU A 340 4.69 -30.12 -4.47
C LEU A 340 4.58 -28.99 -5.47
N LEU A 341 4.27 -29.24 -6.75
CA LEU A 341 3.91 -28.16 -7.68
C LEU A 341 2.49 -27.66 -7.40
N ASP A 342 1.53 -28.55 -7.07
CA ASP A 342 0.18 -28.20 -6.60
C ASP A 342 0.21 -27.47 -5.23
N GLU A 343 1.11 -27.86 -4.32
CA GLU A 343 1.38 -27.19 -3.04
C GLU A 343 2.19 -25.87 -3.23
N TRP A 344 2.99 -25.77 -4.31
CA TRP A 344 3.78 -24.57 -4.70
C TRP A 344 2.98 -23.57 -5.55
N TYR A 345 1.85 -23.99 -6.15
CA TYR A 345 0.77 -23.08 -6.58
C TYR A 345 0.09 -22.38 -5.37
N GLY A 346 0.45 -22.75 -4.13
CA GLY A 346 0.94 -21.74 -3.17
C GLY A 346 -0.01 -20.64 -2.74
N LEU A 347 -1.33 -20.88 -2.73
CA LEU A 347 -2.33 -20.04 -2.08
C LEU A 347 -2.11 -19.80 -0.57
N HIS A 348 -1.03 -20.33 0.04
CA HIS A 348 -0.72 -20.16 1.47
C HIS A 348 0.62 -19.46 1.77
N LYS A 349 1.50 -19.19 0.80
CA LYS A 349 2.86 -18.66 1.11
C LYS A 349 3.13 -17.19 0.75
N ILE A 350 2.09 -16.44 0.37
CA ILE A 350 2.22 -14.99 0.07
C ILE A 350 1.88 -14.09 1.28
N PHE A 351 1.46 -14.66 2.42
CA PHE A 351 1.33 -13.93 3.68
C PHE A 351 2.22 -14.58 4.76
N PRO A 352 3.32 -13.95 5.21
CA PRO A 352 3.81 -14.24 6.55
C PRO A 352 2.69 -13.90 7.54
N GLU A 353 2.39 -14.83 8.46
CA GLU A 353 1.42 -14.65 9.53
C GLU A 353 1.56 -13.26 10.18
N LEU A 354 0.59 -12.38 9.92
CA LEU A 354 0.39 -11.20 10.73
C LEU A 354 -0.35 -11.62 12.00
N PRO A 355 0.03 -11.12 13.18
CA PRO A 355 -0.67 -11.42 14.41
C PRO A 355 -2.14 -11.04 14.24
N ALA A 356 -3.03 -11.96 14.61
CA ALA A 356 -4.46 -11.68 14.68
C ALA A 356 -4.69 -10.39 15.48
N PRO A 357 -5.62 -9.51 15.08
CA PRO A 357 -6.06 -8.45 15.98
C PRO A 357 -6.59 -9.13 17.24
N GLU A 358 -5.89 -8.92 18.35
CA GLU A 358 -6.37 -9.34 19.66
C GLU A 358 -7.81 -8.85 19.81
N SER A 359 -8.70 -9.79 20.07
CA SER A 359 -10.10 -9.54 20.30
C SER A 359 -10.29 -8.66 21.53
N LEU A 360 -11.15 -7.64 21.36
CA LEU A 360 -11.78 -6.71 22.33
C LEU A 360 -11.14 -5.33 22.47
#